data_AF-A0A9N7U2G8-F1
#
_entry.id   AF-A0A9N7U2G8-F1
#
_cell.length_a   1.000
_cell.length_b   1.000
_cell.length_c   1.000
_cell.angle_alpha   90.00
_cell.angle_beta   90.00
_cell.angle_gamma   90.00
#
_symmetry.space_group_name_H-M   'P 1'
#
loop_
_entity.id
_entity.type
_entity.pdbx_description
1 polymer ?
#
loop_
_entity_poly.entity_id
_entity_poly.type
_entity_poly.pdbx_seq_one_letter_code
_entity_poly.pdbx_strand_id
1 'polypeptide(L)'
;MILIETLQWLPDSRTRTFVFVHSHVVSRFLLRTGSNRQKSAELQLRSCGDEAELSPAQRERPTGMFAVFVPTTRCLLRRVLPGPPAAMHRLYSLDVTAPLLRTQGYVDGRWISAASVFPVLDPATGQEIARVADCGPAEAKQAVDAAYTAFDGWRRHTAKERSLLLRKWFDLMTLHKQDLAKLITFECGKPMAESLGEVAYSASFLEWFSEEARRVYGDIVSSPAKDRKLFLLKQPVGVCSIITPWNFPSAMITRKVGAALAAGCTVVVKPAEDTPLSALALAELADQAGIPAGVFNVVPCSRGRTPAVGEVLCTDPLVAKISFTGSTATGKVLLKMAADTVKKTSMELGGHAPFIVFDSADVDRAVGGAMASKFRNSGQTCVCSNRFLVQSGVYDRFLEKLGRAMDAELRLGHGSEPDTTQGPLINTRAAEKVVQQISDAVSLGAKVLRGGKRLDGSFMEPTLLADVTTDMLCTREETFGPLLPVIRFDTEAEALAVANASNVGLAGYFYSQDISQIWRVAEALEVGLVGVNEGLLSTPEATFGGVKQSGLGREGSKYGIEEYLDVKYMCLGGLQL
;
A
#
# COMPACT_ATOMS: atom_id res chain seq x y z
N MET A 1 -49.68 -36.83 -17.87
CA MET A 1 -50.42 -37.75 -18.76
C MET A 1 -49.49 -38.12 -19.89
N ILE A 2 -49.34 -39.43 -20.10
CA ILE A 2 -48.32 -40.11 -20.90
C ILE A 2 -48.74 -40.18 -22.39
N LEU A 3 -47.74 -40.27 -23.28
CA LEU A 3 -47.64 -40.99 -24.57
C LEU A 3 -47.04 -40.10 -25.69
N ILE A 4 -45.82 -40.34 -26.19
CA ILE A 4 -45.28 -41.49 -26.98
C ILE A 4 -45.74 -41.39 -28.45
N GLU A 5 -44.84 -41.03 -29.39
CA GLU A 5 -44.13 -41.95 -30.33
C GLU A 5 -43.75 -41.36 -31.72
N THR A 6 -42.52 -41.69 -32.15
CA THR A 6 -42.02 -42.12 -33.51
C THR A 6 -42.30 -41.28 -34.79
N LEU A 7 -41.49 -41.27 -35.88
CA LEU A 7 -40.09 -41.55 -36.25
C LEU A 7 -40.00 -41.28 -37.79
N GLN A 8 -38.79 -41.01 -38.32
CA GLN A 8 -38.25 -41.30 -39.70
C GLN A 8 -37.83 -40.16 -40.67
N TRP A 9 -36.49 -40.08 -40.90
CA TRP A 9 -35.67 -40.13 -42.15
C TRP A 9 -36.15 -39.41 -43.42
N LEU A 10 -35.40 -38.67 -44.28
CA LEU A 10 -33.98 -38.31 -44.62
C LEU A 10 -34.10 -37.15 -45.69
N PRO A 11 -33.11 -36.78 -46.54
CA PRO A 11 -31.83 -36.11 -46.34
C PRO A 11 -31.70 -34.77 -47.13
N ASP A 12 -30.57 -34.09 -46.91
CA ASP A 12 -29.81 -33.32 -47.90
C ASP A 12 -29.96 -31.77 -48.04
N SER A 13 -28.77 -31.17 -48.13
CA SER A 13 -28.30 -29.90 -48.69
C SER A 13 -29.11 -28.60 -48.50
N ARG A 14 -28.51 -27.64 -47.79
CA ARG A 14 -27.98 -26.35 -48.33
C ARG A 14 -27.78 -25.31 -47.21
N THR A 15 -26.55 -24.81 -47.16
CA THR A 15 -26.08 -23.51 -46.66
C THR A 15 -27.16 -22.45 -46.36
N ARG A 16 -27.24 -21.99 -45.10
CA ARG A 16 -27.57 -20.59 -44.77
C ARG A 16 -26.82 -20.12 -43.52
N THR A 17 -25.88 -19.21 -43.76
CA THR A 17 -25.21 -18.34 -42.80
C THR A 17 -26.27 -17.47 -42.08
N PHE A 18 -26.30 -17.50 -40.75
CA PHE A 18 -27.06 -16.54 -39.96
C PHE A 18 -26.16 -15.37 -39.55
N VAL A 19 -26.46 -14.19 -40.10
CA VAL A 19 -25.94 -12.90 -39.64
C VAL A 19 -26.94 -12.36 -38.63
N PHE A 20 -26.53 -12.20 -37.36
CA PHE A 20 -27.31 -11.46 -36.37
C PHE A 20 -26.82 -10.02 -36.33
N VAL A 21 -27.63 -9.12 -36.88
CA VAL A 21 -27.56 -7.67 -36.68
C VAL A 21 -28.27 -7.36 -35.36
N HIS A 22 -27.59 -6.75 -34.39
CA HIS A 22 -28.23 -6.18 -33.20
C HIS A 22 -28.43 -4.67 -33.37
N SER A 23 -29.70 -4.29 -33.50
CA SER A 23 -30.21 -2.93 -33.61
C SER A 23 -30.27 -2.22 -32.25
N HIS A 24 -29.89 -0.95 -32.25
CA HIS A 24 -30.05 0.02 -31.16
C HIS A 24 -31.52 0.20 -30.74
N VAL A 25 -31.75 0.27 -29.42
CA VAL A 25 -32.99 0.80 -28.85
C VAL A 25 -32.68 2.11 -28.14
N VAL A 26 -33.18 3.20 -28.73
CA VAL A 26 -33.29 4.54 -28.14
C VAL A 26 -34.66 4.60 -27.46
N SER A 27 -34.71 5.00 -26.20
CA SER A 27 -35.97 5.34 -25.53
C SER A 27 -36.02 6.85 -25.27
N ARG A 28 -36.85 7.55 -26.06
CA ARG A 28 -37.35 8.90 -25.79
C ARG A 28 -38.78 8.77 -25.27
N PHE A 29 -39.05 9.35 -24.10
CA PHE A 29 -40.41 9.64 -23.64
C PHE A 29 -40.62 11.16 -23.69
N LEU A 30 -41.66 11.61 -24.39
CA LEU A 30 -42.06 13.01 -24.54
C LEU A 30 -43.47 13.23 -23.96
N LEU A 31 -43.53 14.14 -22.98
CA LEU A 31 -44.57 15.11 -22.60
C LEU A 31 -45.97 15.07 -23.25
N ARG A 32 -47.01 15.26 -22.41
CA ARG A 32 -48.08 16.28 -22.63
C ARG A 32 -48.93 16.62 -21.38
N THR A 33 -48.66 17.82 -20.84
CA THR A 33 -49.54 19.00 -20.57
C THR A 33 -50.92 18.94 -19.87
N GLY A 34 -51.09 19.88 -18.92
CA GLY A 34 -52.34 20.61 -18.57
C GLY A 34 -52.33 21.14 -17.11
N SER A 35 -51.88 22.36 -16.78
CA SER A 35 -52.52 23.70 -16.87
C SER A 35 -53.52 24.07 -15.76
N ASN A 36 -53.12 24.96 -14.83
CA ASN A 36 -53.81 26.21 -14.39
C ASN A 36 -52.97 26.89 -13.28
N ARG A 37 -52.37 28.08 -13.49
CA ARG A 37 -52.88 29.45 -13.20
C ARG A 37 -53.38 29.58 -11.73
N GLN A 38 -53.00 30.56 -10.90
CA GLN A 38 -52.69 31.98 -11.13
C GLN A 38 -52.32 32.66 -9.77
N LYS A 39 -51.68 33.85 -9.85
CA LYS A 39 -51.70 35.01 -8.92
C LYS A 39 -50.47 35.34 -8.05
N SER A 40 -49.79 36.35 -8.55
CA SER A 40 -49.05 37.47 -7.94
C SER A 40 -49.71 38.09 -6.70
N ALA A 41 -48.91 38.65 -5.79
CA ALA A 41 -48.95 40.06 -5.36
C ALA A 41 -47.97 40.35 -4.20
N GLU A 42 -47.21 41.42 -4.36
CA GLU A 42 -46.50 42.16 -3.32
C GLU A 42 -47.48 42.76 -2.29
N LEU A 43 -47.05 42.95 -1.03
CA LEU A 43 -47.50 44.09 -0.21
C LEU A 43 -46.52 44.39 0.96
N GLN A 44 -45.70 45.42 0.71
CA GLN A 44 -45.40 46.60 1.54
C GLN A 44 -45.50 46.63 3.09
N LEU A 45 -44.43 47.24 3.63
CA LEU A 45 -44.35 48.35 4.61
C LEU A 45 -44.65 48.09 6.10
N ARG A 46 -43.65 48.39 6.93
CA ARG A 46 -43.72 49.54 7.83
C ARG A 46 -42.37 50.24 7.99
N SER A 47 -42.47 51.55 7.94
CA SER A 47 -41.49 52.63 7.90
C SER A 47 -41.05 53.11 9.28
N CYS A 48 -39.86 53.73 9.34
CA CYS A 48 -39.54 55.03 9.93
C CYS A 48 -38.01 55.06 10.18
N GLY A 49 -37.25 56.07 9.78
CA GLY A 49 -37.57 57.32 9.12
C GLY A 49 -36.26 57.99 8.73
N ASP A 50 -36.32 58.66 7.59
CA ASP A 50 -35.79 59.97 7.25
C ASP A 50 -34.28 60.23 7.21
N GLU A 51 -33.87 60.39 5.94
CA GLU A 51 -33.27 61.61 5.35
C GLU A 51 -31.90 62.09 5.86
N ALA A 52 -31.01 62.62 5.02
CA ALA A 52 -30.85 62.71 3.57
C ALA A 52 -29.43 63.27 3.34
N GLU A 53 -28.83 62.94 2.19
CA GLU A 53 -28.13 63.83 1.23
C GLU A 53 -27.12 64.88 1.75
N LEU A 54 -26.04 65.30 1.09
CA LEU A 54 -25.35 65.07 -0.18
C LEU A 54 -24.04 65.90 -0.05
N SER A 55 -22.98 65.53 -0.79
CA SER A 55 -21.77 66.35 -1.03
C SER A 55 -22.09 67.60 -1.92
N PRO A 56 -21.15 68.47 -2.41
CA PRO A 56 -19.68 68.55 -2.28
C PRO A 56 -19.08 70.01 -2.22
N ALA A 57 -17.74 70.07 -2.22
CA ALA A 57 -16.87 71.02 -2.95
C ALA A 57 -16.49 72.43 -2.41
N GLN A 58 -15.16 72.54 -2.15
CA GLN A 58 -14.17 73.50 -2.69
C GLN A 58 -13.87 74.88 -2.04
N ARG A 59 -12.56 75.01 -1.68
CA ARG A 59 -11.60 76.16 -1.80
C ARG A 59 -11.87 77.41 -0.93
N GLU A 60 -10.91 78.08 -0.25
CA GLU A 60 -9.56 78.56 -0.60
C GLU A 60 -8.62 78.72 0.62
N ARG A 61 -7.32 79.00 0.35
CA ARG A 61 -6.13 79.14 1.25
C ARG A 61 -6.08 80.54 1.94
N PRO A 62 -4.95 81.06 2.54
CA PRO A 62 -3.62 80.55 2.94
C PRO A 62 -3.27 80.95 4.42
N THR A 63 -2.13 80.68 5.06
CA THR A 63 -0.73 81.16 4.89
C THR A 63 0.03 80.75 6.18
N GLY A 64 1.34 80.49 6.11
CA GLY A 64 2.22 80.78 7.26
C GLY A 64 3.34 79.78 7.60
N MET A 65 4.52 80.07 7.05
CA MET A 65 5.82 80.03 7.72
C MET A 65 6.71 78.77 7.63
N PHE A 66 7.90 79.04 7.10
CA PHE A 66 9.06 78.19 6.85
C PHE A 66 9.82 77.81 8.13
N ALA A 67 10.40 76.61 8.16
CA ALA A 67 11.79 76.41 8.61
C ALA A 67 12.39 75.12 8.05
N VAL A 68 13.62 75.25 7.56
CA VAL A 68 14.47 74.27 6.88
C VAL A 68 15.13 73.33 7.91
N PHE A 69 15.30 72.04 7.59
CA PHE A 69 16.24 71.15 8.27
C PHE A 69 17.03 70.29 7.26
N VAL A 70 18.36 70.32 7.40
CA VAL A 70 19.38 69.57 6.65
C VAL A 70 19.89 68.43 7.58
N PRO A 71 20.35 67.28 7.05
CA PRO A 71 20.23 65.99 7.73
C PRO A 71 21.47 65.60 8.53
N THR A 72 21.32 64.68 9.48
CA THR A 72 22.43 63.90 10.03
C THR A 72 22.08 62.44 10.20
N THR A 73 22.96 61.63 9.60
CA THR A 73 23.16 60.19 9.66
C THR A 73 23.04 59.54 11.04
N ARG A 74 22.39 58.37 11.09
CA ARG A 74 22.97 57.14 11.68
C ARG A 74 22.20 55.89 11.21
N CYS A 75 22.89 55.09 10.42
CA CYS A 75 22.52 53.76 10.00
C CYS A 75 22.86 52.76 11.13
N LEU A 76 21.90 51.95 11.56
CA LEU A 76 22.14 50.76 12.40
C LEU A 76 21.47 49.57 11.73
N LEU A 77 22.30 48.80 11.02
CA LEU A 77 22.00 47.47 10.51
C LEU A 77 21.69 46.52 11.68
N ARG A 78 20.43 46.14 11.84
CA ARG A 78 20.05 44.99 12.67
C ARG A 78 20.07 43.75 11.78
N ARG A 79 21.24 43.11 11.70
CA ARG A 79 21.37 41.74 11.19
C ARG A 79 20.56 40.82 12.11
N VAL A 80 19.44 40.32 11.61
CA VAL A 80 18.75 39.17 12.23
C VAL A 80 19.51 37.93 11.77
N LEU A 81 20.35 37.40 12.67
CA LEU A 81 20.86 36.03 12.54
C LEU A 81 19.72 35.06 12.86
N PRO A 82 19.48 34.01 12.06
CA PRO A 82 18.63 32.91 12.52
C PRO A 82 19.41 32.16 13.61
N GLY A 83 18.92 32.25 14.85
CA GLY A 83 19.37 31.35 15.90
C GLY A 83 18.98 29.91 15.58
N PRO A 84 19.68 28.90 16.14
CA PRO A 84 19.28 27.50 15.98
C PRO A 84 17.86 27.31 16.56
N PRO A 85 17.06 26.36 16.05
CA PRO A 85 15.76 26.07 16.63
C PRO A 85 15.98 25.62 18.07
N ALA A 86 15.39 26.34 19.02
CA ALA A 86 15.25 25.83 20.38
C ALA A 86 14.38 24.57 20.29
N ALA A 87 15.00 23.41 20.39
CA ALA A 87 14.33 22.15 20.66
C ALA A 87 13.74 22.23 22.09
N MET A 88 12.62 22.94 22.24
CA MET A 88 11.65 22.57 23.26
C MET A 88 11.28 21.13 22.92
N HIS A 89 11.71 20.19 23.75
CA HIS A 89 11.29 18.79 23.70
C HIS A 89 9.76 18.75 23.75
N ARG A 90 9.09 18.79 22.59
CA ARG A 90 7.66 18.53 22.50
C ARG A 90 7.46 17.09 22.96
N LEU A 91 6.67 16.93 24.01
CA LEU A 91 6.25 15.61 24.47
C LEU A 91 5.18 15.12 23.49
N TYR A 92 5.55 14.15 22.65
CA TYR A 92 4.58 13.42 21.85
C TYR A 92 4.03 12.28 22.70
N SER A 93 2.71 12.15 22.74
CA SER A 93 2.04 11.07 23.48
C SER A 93 1.07 10.35 22.58
N LEU A 94 1.08 9.02 22.65
CA LEU A 94 0.14 8.17 21.95
C LEU A 94 -1.17 8.13 22.73
N ASP A 95 -2.16 8.91 22.28
CA ASP A 95 -3.52 8.88 22.81
C ASP A 95 -4.42 8.05 21.89
N VAL A 96 -4.63 6.79 22.26
CA VAL A 96 -5.48 5.82 21.55
C VAL A 96 -6.42 5.16 22.55
N THR A 97 -7.58 4.70 22.08
CA THR A 97 -8.51 3.96 22.93
C THR A 97 -7.81 2.73 23.55
N ALA A 98 -7.91 2.60 24.88
CA ALA A 98 -7.22 1.56 25.65
C ALA A 98 -7.41 0.13 25.14
N PRO A 99 -8.57 -0.27 24.57
CA PRO A 99 -8.73 -1.61 23.99
C PRO A 99 -7.82 -1.89 22.77
N LEU A 100 -7.45 -0.87 21.99
CA LEU A 100 -6.65 -1.04 20.78
C LEU A 100 -5.14 -1.09 21.03
N LEU A 101 -4.67 -0.47 22.13
CA LEU A 101 -3.27 -0.57 22.54
C LEU A 101 -3.04 -1.85 23.33
N ARG A 102 -2.56 -2.88 22.64
CA ARG A 102 -2.31 -4.22 23.20
C ARG A 102 -0.82 -4.54 23.20
N THR A 103 -0.38 -5.26 24.22
CA THR A 103 1.03 -5.63 24.43
C THR A 103 1.26 -7.14 24.59
N GLN A 104 0.19 -7.92 24.61
CA GLN A 104 0.22 -9.38 24.74
C GLN A 104 0.12 -10.03 23.37
N GLY A 105 0.59 -11.27 23.21
CA GLY A 105 0.26 -12.07 22.03
C GLY A 105 -1.23 -12.40 22.02
N TYR A 106 -1.80 -12.68 20.85
CA TYR A 106 -3.21 -13.08 20.72
C TYR A 106 -3.28 -14.51 20.16
N VAL A 107 -3.66 -15.48 20.98
CA VAL A 107 -3.68 -16.90 20.62
C VAL A 107 -4.96 -17.52 21.13
N ASP A 108 -5.66 -18.24 20.26
CA ASP A 108 -6.89 -18.97 20.61
C ASP A 108 -7.98 -18.06 21.24
N GLY A 109 -8.15 -16.85 20.71
CA GLY A 109 -9.12 -15.89 21.24
C GLY A 109 -8.73 -15.27 22.58
N ARG A 110 -7.46 -15.38 23.00
CA ARG A 110 -6.97 -14.91 24.30
C ARG A 110 -5.69 -14.11 24.18
N TRP A 111 -5.57 -13.11 25.05
CA TRP A 111 -4.35 -12.35 25.25
C TRP A 111 -3.38 -13.13 26.14
N ILE A 112 -2.21 -13.49 25.61
CA ILE A 112 -1.19 -14.28 26.31
C ILE A 112 0.07 -13.46 26.58
N SER A 113 0.63 -13.63 27.78
CA SER A 113 1.95 -13.10 28.14
C SER A 113 3.04 -14.09 27.74
N ALA A 114 4.24 -13.59 27.45
CA ALA A 114 5.43 -14.40 27.26
C ALA A 114 6.39 -14.24 28.47
N ALA A 115 7.39 -15.12 28.57
CA ALA A 115 8.40 -15.06 29.63
C ALA A 115 9.28 -13.78 29.58
N SER A 116 9.39 -13.15 28.43
CA SER A 116 10.08 -11.87 28.24
C SER A 116 9.23 -10.89 27.44
N VAL A 117 9.65 -9.63 27.42
CA VAL A 117 9.05 -8.55 26.63
C VAL A 117 10.15 -7.77 25.91
N PHE A 118 9.83 -7.15 24.79
CA PHE A 118 10.73 -6.24 24.06
C PHE A 118 10.11 -4.84 23.92
N PRO A 119 10.91 -3.77 23.91
CA PRO A 119 10.41 -2.42 23.75
C PRO A 119 10.03 -2.14 22.29
N VAL A 120 8.93 -1.42 22.09
CA VAL A 120 8.57 -0.77 20.83
C VAL A 120 8.90 0.70 21.00
N LEU A 121 9.72 1.24 20.10
CA LEU A 121 10.20 2.61 20.18
C LEU A 121 9.55 3.45 19.10
N ASP A 122 9.27 4.70 19.42
CA ASP A 122 8.93 5.71 18.43
C ASP A 122 10.21 6.07 17.64
N PRO A 123 10.27 5.82 16.33
CA PRO A 123 11.48 6.06 15.55
C PRO A 123 11.81 7.55 15.40
N ALA A 124 10.87 8.46 15.64
CA ALA A 124 11.12 9.90 15.54
C ALA A 124 11.78 10.46 16.79
N THR A 125 11.38 9.96 17.96
CA THR A 125 11.84 10.49 19.26
C THR A 125 12.83 9.56 19.98
N GLY A 126 12.86 8.28 19.63
CA GLY A 126 13.57 7.22 20.35
C GLY A 126 12.91 6.83 21.68
N GLN A 127 11.75 7.38 22.01
CA GLN A 127 11.05 7.08 23.26
C GLN A 127 10.33 5.73 23.18
N GLU A 128 10.25 5.03 24.32
CA GLU A 128 9.50 3.77 24.41
C GLU A 128 8.00 4.05 24.40
N ILE A 129 7.28 3.44 23.45
CA ILE A 129 5.82 3.51 23.32
C ILE A 129 5.18 2.48 24.26
N ALA A 130 5.67 1.24 24.19
CA ALA A 130 5.13 0.09 24.92
C ALA A 130 6.16 -1.05 25.01
N ARG A 131 5.88 -2.04 25.87
CA ARG A 131 6.64 -3.30 25.95
C ARG A 131 5.75 -4.46 25.56
N VAL A 132 6.11 -5.17 24.51
CA VAL A 132 5.28 -6.23 23.91
C VAL A 132 5.84 -7.61 24.25
N ALA A 133 4.97 -8.60 24.42
CA ALA A 133 5.32 -9.99 24.65
C ALA A 133 6.34 -10.47 23.60
N ASP A 134 7.43 -11.05 24.07
CA ASP A 134 8.50 -11.61 23.25
C ASP A 134 8.28 -13.12 23.10
N CYS A 135 7.31 -13.50 22.26
CA CYS A 135 6.92 -14.89 22.05
C CYS A 135 8.11 -15.72 21.55
N GLY A 136 8.24 -16.95 22.03
CA GLY A 136 9.23 -17.93 21.57
C GLY A 136 8.62 -19.07 20.77
N PRO A 137 9.42 -20.12 20.52
CA PRO A 137 8.99 -21.33 19.83
C PRO A 137 7.76 -22.00 20.46
N ALA A 138 7.64 -21.97 21.80
CA ALA A 138 6.52 -22.58 22.51
C ALA A 138 5.19 -21.88 22.22
N GLU A 139 5.15 -20.55 22.32
CA GLU A 139 3.95 -19.77 21.99
C GLU A 139 3.62 -19.83 20.50
N ALA A 140 4.63 -19.88 19.63
CA ALA A 140 4.43 -20.10 18.20
C ALA A 140 3.77 -21.46 17.90
N LYS A 141 4.25 -22.52 18.55
CA LYS A 141 3.66 -23.87 18.43
C LYS A 141 2.23 -23.91 18.96
N GLN A 142 1.97 -23.27 20.11
CA GLN A 142 0.62 -23.14 20.66
C GLN A 142 -0.33 -22.44 19.70
N ALA A 143 0.13 -21.37 19.03
CA ALA A 143 -0.66 -20.66 18.03
C ALA A 143 -0.96 -21.52 16.79
N VAL A 144 0.01 -22.31 16.32
CA VAL A 144 -0.21 -23.27 15.22
C VAL A 144 -1.22 -24.34 15.61
N ASP A 145 -1.12 -24.90 16.81
CA ASP A 145 -2.05 -25.92 17.31
C ASP A 145 -3.48 -25.38 17.45
N ALA A 146 -3.63 -24.14 17.95
CA ALA A 146 -4.91 -23.45 18.01
C ALA A 146 -5.49 -23.20 16.61
N ALA A 147 -4.67 -22.71 15.67
CA ALA A 147 -5.08 -22.47 14.30
C ALA A 147 -5.53 -23.75 13.58
N TYR A 148 -4.81 -24.85 13.81
CA TYR A 148 -5.17 -26.15 13.26
C TYR A 148 -6.47 -26.69 13.86
N THR A 149 -6.66 -26.55 15.17
CA THR A 149 -7.89 -26.97 15.87
C THR A 149 -9.10 -26.18 15.37
N ALA A 150 -8.96 -24.86 15.19
CA ALA A 150 -10.03 -24.00 14.69
C ALA A 150 -10.36 -24.23 13.21
N PHE A 151 -9.40 -24.72 12.41
CA PHE A 151 -9.53 -24.85 10.95
C PHE A 151 -10.73 -25.71 10.53
N ASP A 152 -10.96 -26.85 11.18
CA ASP A 152 -12.04 -27.76 10.82
C ASP A 152 -13.43 -27.13 11.02
N GLY A 153 -13.60 -26.36 12.10
CA GLY A 153 -14.81 -25.55 12.30
C GLY A 153 -14.93 -24.41 11.30
N TRP A 154 -13.84 -23.67 11.07
CA TRP A 154 -13.84 -22.49 10.20
C TRP A 154 -14.09 -22.83 8.73
N ARG A 155 -13.46 -23.88 8.19
CA ARG A 155 -13.65 -24.29 6.80
C ARG A 155 -15.07 -24.77 6.49
N ARG A 156 -15.83 -25.17 7.52
CA ARG A 156 -17.25 -25.57 7.43
C ARG A 156 -18.22 -24.40 7.51
N HIS A 157 -17.79 -23.22 7.98
CA HIS A 157 -18.61 -22.03 7.84
C HIS A 157 -18.90 -21.82 6.35
N THR A 158 -20.12 -21.44 6.03
CA THR A 158 -20.48 -21.09 4.67
C THR A 158 -19.67 -19.87 4.23
N ALA A 159 -19.42 -19.75 2.93
CA ALA A 159 -18.79 -18.57 2.35
C ALA A 159 -19.51 -17.26 2.75
N LYS A 160 -20.83 -17.30 2.93
CA LYS A 160 -21.63 -16.15 3.37
C LYS A 160 -21.33 -15.75 4.81
N GLU A 161 -21.20 -16.69 5.73
CA GLU A 161 -20.86 -16.39 7.13
C GLU A 161 -19.46 -15.78 7.23
N ARG A 162 -18.47 -16.37 6.55
CA ARG A 162 -17.10 -15.81 6.52
C ARG A 162 -17.07 -14.40 5.92
N SER A 163 -17.81 -14.18 4.84
CA SER A 163 -17.99 -12.88 4.21
C SER A 163 -18.54 -11.84 5.19
N LEU A 164 -19.61 -12.15 5.93
CA LEU A 164 -20.20 -11.22 6.89
C LEU A 164 -19.25 -10.86 8.04
N LEU A 165 -18.46 -11.82 8.53
CA LEU A 165 -17.47 -11.57 9.58
C LEU A 165 -16.33 -10.67 9.09
N LEU A 166 -15.79 -10.93 7.90
CA LEU A 166 -14.78 -10.06 7.28
C LEU A 166 -15.32 -8.64 7.03
N ARG A 167 -16.59 -8.51 6.62
CA ARG A 167 -17.24 -7.21 6.42
C ARG A 167 -17.35 -6.44 7.74
N LYS A 168 -17.77 -7.10 8.81
CA LYS A 168 -17.85 -6.48 10.14
C LYS A 168 -16.48 -6.04 10.64
N TRP A 169 -15.43 -6.81 10.35
CA TRP A 169 -14.06 -6.42 10.68
C TRP A 169 -13.61 -5.18 9.89
N PHE A 170 -13.93 -5.11 8.59
CA PHE A 170 -13.75 -3.89 7.78
C PHE A 170 -14.47 -2.67 8.37
N ASP A 171 -15.74 -2.83 8.76
CA ASP A 171 -16.54 -1.72 9.32
C ASP A 171 -15.92 -1.21 10.63
N LEU A 172 -15.42 -2.12 11.48
CA LEU A 172 -14.71 -1.77 12.72
C LEU A 172 -13.37 -1.06 12.46
N MET A 173 -12.59 -1.49 11.47
CA MET A 173 -11.38 -0.77 11.08
C MET A 173 -11.68 0.64 10.59
N THR A 174 -12.75 0.80 9.83
CA THR A 174 -13.20 2.11 9.34
C THR A 174 -13.65 3.01 10.48
N LEU A 175 -14.37 2.45 11.46
CA LEU A 175 -14.81 3.15 12.67
C LEU A 175 -13.62 3.66 13.50
N HIS A 176 -12.60 2.83 13.69
CA HIS A 176 -11.43 3.12 14.52
C HIS A 176 -10.24 3.71 13.74
N LYS A 177 -10.45 4.19 12.51
CA LYS A 177 -9.37 4.55 11.59
C LYS A 177 -8.36 5.57 12.13
N GLN A 178 -8.82 6.50 12.97
CA GLN A 178 -7.97 7.53 13.57
C GLN A 178 -6.99 6.92 14.57
N ASP A 179 -7.48 6.07 15.48
CA ASP A 179 -6.62 5.44 16.49
C ASP A 179 -5.64 4.46 15.86
N LEU A 180 -6.10 3.69 14.86
CA LEU A 180 -5.23 2.82 14.07
C LEU A 180 -4.13 3.62 13.37
N ALA A 181 -4.46 4.78 12.79
CA ALA A 181 -3.47 5.64 12.14
C ALA A 181 -2.46 6.24 13.13
N LYS A 182 -2.87 6.55 14.36
CA LYS A 182 -1.95 6.98 15.42
C LYS A 182 -0.97 5.86 15.77
N LEU A 183 -1.45 4.63 15.95
CA LEU A 183 -0.57 3.48 16.23
C LEU A 183 0.50 3.35 15.15
N ILE A 184 0.10 3.31 13.87
CA ILE A 184 1.01 3.24 12.72
C ILE A 184 2.01 4.41 12.75
N THR A 185 1.53 5.63 12.95
CA THR A 185 2.38 6.83 12.98
C THR A 185 3.45 6.74 14.06
N PHE A 186 3.09 6.31 15.27
CA PHE A 186 4.03 6.24 16.39
C PHE A 186 5.01 5.08 16.25
N GLU A 187 4.60 3.88 15.78
CA GLU A 187 5.54 2.75 15.68
C GLU A 187 6.34 2.73 14.35
N CYS A 188 5.76 3.20 13.25
CA CYS A 188 6.42 3.22 11.93
C CYS A 188 7.09 4.57 11.62
N GLY A 189 6.66 5.66 12.26
CA GLY A 189 7.18 7.02 12.03
C GLY A 189 6.54 7.76 10.85
N LYS A 190 5.71 7.10 10.03
CA LYS A 190 5.15 7.74 8.84
C LYS A 190 4.12 8.83 9.19
N PRO A 191 3.97 9.88 8.36
CA PRO A 191 3.03 10.96 8.64
C PRO A 191 1.58 10.47 8.81
N MET A 192 0.82 11.15 9.66
CA MET A 192 -0.57 10.80 9.99
C MET A 192 -1.48 10.68 8.75
N ALA A 193 -1.28 11.55 7.75
CA ALA A 193 -2.02 11.49 6.49
C ALA A 193 -1.75 10.18 5.73
N GLU A 194 -0.50 9.72 5.70
CA GLU A 194 -0.14 8.44 5.09
C GLU A 194 -0.65 7.26 5.91
N SER A 195 -0.57 7.32 7.24
CA SER A 195 -1.12 6.31 8.14
C SER A 195 -2.63 6.15 7.95
N LEU A 196 -3.38 7.25 7.78
CA LEU A 196 -4.81 7.20 7.45
C LEU A 196 -5.07 6.55 6.09
N GLY A 197 -4.25 6.88 5.09
CA GLY A 197 -4.29 6.23 3.78
C GLY A 197 -4.03 4.73 3.86
N GLU A 198 -3.05 4.32 4.67
CA GLU A 198 -2.78 2.90 4.92
C GLU A 198 -3.95 2.21 5.61
N VAL A 199 -4.56 2.79 6.65
CA VAL A 199 -5.69 2.15 7.33
C VAL A 199 -6.86 1.94 6.37
N ALA A 200 -7.17 2.93 5.54
CA ALA A 200 -8.19 2.80 4.51
C ALA A 200 -7.84 1.70 3.50
N TYR A 201 -6.59 1.66 3.03
CA TYR A 201 -6.12 0.62 2.12
C TYR A 201 -6.15 -0.77 2.76
N SER A 202 -5.74 -0.88 4.02
CA SER A 202 -5.77 -2.10 4.81
C SER A 202 -7.20 -2.62 5.00
N ALA A 203 -8.13 -1.75 5.37
CA ALA A 203 -9.54 -2.08 5.51
C ALA A 203 -10.12 -2.55 4.16
N SER A 204 -9.78 -1.90 3.05
CA SER A 204 -10.28 -2.25 1.71
C SER A 204 -9.96 -3.68 1.29
N PHE A 205 -8.87 -4.30 1.78
CA PHE A 205 -8.60 -5.72 1.53
C PHE A 205 -9.57 -6.64 2.26
N LEU A 206 -10.00 -6.30 3.47
CA LEU A 206 -11.01 -7.07 4.20
C LEU A 206 -12.38 -6.95 3.53
N GLU A 207 -12.73 -5.76 3.03
CA GLU A 207 -13.94 -5.56 2.21
C GLU A 207 -13.87 -6.38 0.93
N TRP A 208 -12.79 -6.24 0.15
CA TRP A 208 -12.59 -6.97 -1.09
C TRP A 208 -12.70 -8.49 -0.90
N PHE A 209 -11.97 -9.05 0.07
CA PHE A 209 -11.99 -10.50 0.28
C PHE A 209 -13.24 -11.00 1.00
N SER A 210 -13.96 -10.12 1.73
CA SER A 210 -15.33 -10.43 2.17
C SER A 210 -16.22 -10.75 0.96
N GLU A 211 -16.09 -10.00 -0.13
CA GLU A 211 -16.84 -10.24 -1.35
C GLU A 211 -16.34 -11.48 -2.12
N GLU A 212 -15.03 -11.66 -2.25
CA GLU A 212 -14.44 -12.80 -2.95
C GLU A 212 -14.70 -14.15 -2.25
N ALA A 213 -14.94 -14.16 -0.94
CA ALA A 213 -15.29 -15.37 -0.19
C ALA A 213 -16.44 -16.15 -0.84
N ARG A 214 -17.41 -15.45 -1.45
CA ARG A 214 -18.61 -16.02 -2.11
C ARG A 214 -18.42 -16.31 -3.60
N ARG A 215 -17.23 -16.05 -4.15
CA ARG A 215 -16.91 -16.16 -5.58
C ARG A 215 -15.83 -17.21 -5.87
N VAL A 216 -15.59 -18.12 -4.92
CA VAL A 216 -14.76 -19.31 -5.14
C VAL A 216 -15.51 -20.31 -6.01
N TYR A 217 -15.36 -20.17 -7.33
CA TYR A 217 -15.99 -21.06 -8.31
C TYR A 217 -15.10 -22.25 -8.63
N GLY A 218 -15.71 -23.43 -8.67
CA GLY A 218 -15.14 -24.62 -9.31
C GLY A 218 -15.61 -24.76 -10.75
N ASP A 219 -15.21 -25.86 -11.40
CA ASP A 219 -15.51 -26.12 -12.80
C ASP A 219 -16.20 -27.48 -13.00
N ILE A 220 -17.05 -27.56 -14.02
CA ILE A 220 -17.51 -28.83 -14.59
C ILE A 220 -16.96 -28.88 -16.01
N VAL A 221 -16.07 -29.84 -16.28
CA VAL A 221 -15.40 -29.96 -17.58
C VAL A 221 -15.96 -31.15 -18.36
N SER A 222 -15.95 -31.02 -19.69
CA SER A 222 -16.45 -32.07 -20.58
C SER A 222 -15.62 -33.34 -20.43
N SER A 223 -16.29 -34.45 -20.13
CA SER A 223 -15.64 -35.74 -20.03
C SER A 223 -15.37 -36.31 -21.44
N PRO A 224 -14.17 -36.86 -21.70
CA PRO A 224 -13.90 -37.61 -22.93
C PRO A 224 -14.64 -38.96 -22.96
N ALA A 225 -15.06 -39.47 -21.80
CA ALA A 225 -15.80 -40.73 -21.67
C ALA A 225 -17.29 -40.46 -21.34
N LYS A 226 -18.18 -41.26 -21.92
CA LYS A 226 -19.65 -41.07 -21.82
C LYS A 226 -20.23 -41.42 -20.43
N ASP A 227 -19.51 -42.21 -19.64
CA ASP A 227 -19.96 -42.82 -18.38
C ASP A 227 -19.55 -42.03 -17.13
N ARG A 228 -19.02 -40.81 -17.29
CA ARG A 228 -18.49 -40.02 -16.17
C ARG A 228 -18.62 -38.51 -16.37
N LYS A 229 -18.61 -37.79 -15.24
CA LYS A 229 -18.52 -36.32 -15.18
C LYS A 229 -17.27 -35.91 -14.42
N LEU A 230 -16.69 -34.79 -14.80
CA LEU A 230 -15.45 -34.27 -14.25
C LEU A 230 -15.72 -32.94 -13.53
N PHE A 231 -15.39 -32.88 -12.25
CA PHE A 231 -15.56 -31.69 -11.39
C PHE A 231 -14.20 -31.22 -10.88
N LEU A 232 -13.97 -29.91 -10.87
CA LEU A 232 -12.82 -29.27 -10.24
C LEU A 232 -13.33 -28.43 -9.07
N LEU A 233 -13.08 -28.88 -7.85
CA LEU A 233 -13.48 -28.19 -6.62
C LEU A 233 -12.31 -27.35 -6.11
N LYS A 234 -12.59 -26.21 -5.47
CA LYS A 234 -11.56 -25.40 -4.78
C LYS A 234 -11.78 -25.43 -3.28
N GLN A 235 -10.75 -25.76 -2.52
CA GLN A 235 -10.83 -25.93 -1.06
C GLN A 235 -9.67 -25.24 -0.35
N PRO A 236 -9.84 -24.72 0.88
CA PRO A 236 -8.77 -24.04 1.60
C PRO A 236 -7.59 -24.97 1.87
N VAL A 237 -6.37 -24.42 1.76
CA VAL A 237 -5.12 -25.17 1.97
C VAL A 237 -4.91 -25.62 3.41
N GLY A 238 -5.41 -24.88 4.40
CA GLY A 238 -5.23 -25.21 5.83
C GLY A 238 -4.75 -24.04 6.68
N VAL A 239 -3.86 -24.32 7.62
CA VAL A 239 -3.22 -23.30 8.46
C VAL A 239 -2.15 -22.56 7.65
N CYS A 240 -2.16 -21.23 7.71
CA CYS A 240 -1.22 -20.38 7.02
C CYS A 240 -0.35 -19.58 7.99
N SER A 241 0.97 -19.68 7.83
CA SER A 241 1.94 -18.80 8.46
C SER A 241 2.05 -17.49 7.69
N ILE A 242 1.83 -16.37 8.37
CA ILE A 242 1.81 -15.02 7.79
C ILE A 242 2.91 -14.18 8.46
N ILE A 243 3.95 -13.81 7.72
CA ILE A 243 5.09 -13.06 8.26
C ILE A 243 5.20 -11.73 7.51
N THR A 244 5.11 -10.60 8.23
CA THR A 244 4.96 -9.27 7.62
C THR A 244 6.04 -8.29 8.04
N PRO A 245 6.39 -7.33 7.17
CA PRO A 245 7.38 -6.29 7.44
C PRO A 245 6.78 -5.12 8.22
N TRP A 246 7.62 -4.15 8.56
CA TRP A 246 7.25 -2.95 9.33
C TRP A 246 6.69 -1.80 8.50
N ASN A 247 6.97 -1.77 7.19
CA ASN A 247 6.72 -0.59 6.36
C ASN A 247 5.25 -0.28 6.11
N PHE A 248 4.38 -1.28 6.16
CA PHE A 248 2.92 -1.15 6.14
C PHE A 248 2.34 -2.14 7.16
N PRO A 249 2.42 -1.80 8.46
CA PRO A 249 2.20 -2.74 9.54
C PRO A 249 0.74 -3.19 9.68
N SER A 250 -0.20 -2.50 9.01
CA SER A 250 -1.59 -2.93 8.89
C SER A 250 -1.87 -3.59 7.53
N ALA A 251 -1.55 -2.90 6.43
CA ALA A 251 -1.99 -3.34 5.09
C ALA A 251 -1.28 -4.61 4.59
N MET A 252 -0.08 -4.94 5.09
CA MET A 252 0.59 -6.21 4.76
C MET A 252 -0.07 -7.41 5.43
N ILE A 253 -0.74 -7.19 6.56
CA ILE A 253 -1.46 -8.23 7.29
C ILE A 253 -2.81 -8.47 6.61
N THR A 254 -3.64 -7.44 6.45
CA THR A 254 -5.01 -7.58 5.94
C THR A 254 -5.08 -8.08 4.51
N ARG A 255 -4.13 -7.72 3.64
CA ARG A 255 -4.08 -8.27 2.26
C ARG A 255 -3.88 -9.78 2.21
N LYS A 256 -3.17 -10.35 3.19
CA LYS A 256 -2.87 -11.79 3.30
C LYS A 256 -3.99 -12.50 4.06
N VAL A 257 -4.35 -11.93 5.20
CA VAL A 257 -5.31 -12.50 6.16
C VAL A 257 -6.73 -12.46 5.60
N GLY A 258 -7.12 -11.37 4.93
CA GLY A 258 -8.41 -11.26 4.26
C GLY A 258 -8.62 -12.39 3.26
N ALA A 259 -7.65 -12.62 2.37
CA ALA A 259 -7.67 -13.71 1.39
C ALA A 259 -7.71 -15.10 2.06
N ALA A 260 -6.86 -15.33 3.07
CA ALA A 260 -6.79 -16.59 3.80
C ALA A 260 -8.13 -16.94 4.47
N LEU A 261 -8.69 -16.02 5.25
CA LEU A 261 -9.96 -16.24 5.95
C LEU A 261 -11.13 -16.37 4.98
N ALA A 262 -11.14 -15.59 3.89
CA ALA A 262 -12.15 -15.70 2.84
C ALA A 262 -12.18 -17.10 2.20
N ALA A 263 -10.99 -17.64 1.89
CA ALA A 263 -10.83 -19.01 1.38
C ALA A 263 -11.28 -20.08 2.40
N GLY A 264 -11.27 -19.75 3.69
CA GLY A 264 -11.59 -20.68 4.79
C GLY A 264 -10.36 -21.25 5.50
N CYS A 265 -9.19 -20.63 5.34
CA CYS A 265 -7.97 -20.93 6.08
C CYS A 265 -7.97 -20.24 7.46
N THR A 266 -7.12 -20.73 8.36
CA THR A 266 -6.77 -20.07 9.63
C THR A 266 -5.33 -19.57 9.55
N VAL A 267 -4.97 -18.60 10.38
CA VAL A 267 -3.67 -17.93 10.27
C VAL A 267 -2.94 -17.77 11.59
N VAL A 268 -1.60 -17.79 11.52
CA VAL A 268 -0.70 -17.34 12.57
C VAL A 268 0.17 -16.23 12.02
N VAL A 269 0.04 -15.03 12.57
CA VAL A 269 0.76 -13.82 12.13
C VAL A 269 1.97 -13.56 13.02
N LYS A 270 3.14 -13.39 12.42
CA LYS A 270 4.36 -12.87 13.07
C LYS A 270 4.68 -11.48 12.50
N PRO A 271 4.23 -10.40 13.16
CA PRO A 271 4.49 -9.04 12.69
C PRO A 271 5.94 -8.63 12.92
N ALA A 272 6.44 -7.64 12.19
CA ALA A 272 7.78 -7.08 12.44
C ALA A 272 7.89 -6.55 13.87
N GLU A 273 9.07 -6.71 14.48
CA GLU A 273 9.36 -6.28 15.84
C GLU A 273 9.35 -4.76 16.01
N ASP A 274 9.58 -4.01 14.93
CA ASP A 274 9.55 -2.54 14.97
C ASP A 274 8.11 -2.01 15.08
N THR A 275 7.11 -2.77 14.61
CA THR A 275 5.70 -2.31 14.47
C THR A 275 4.64 -3.37 14.83
N PRO A 276 4.68 -3.99 16.01
CA PRO A 276 3.75 -5.05 16.38
C PRO A 276 2.37 -4.52 16.83
N LEU A 277 2.24 -3.26 17.23
CA LEU A 277 1.03 -2.73 17.87
C LEU A 277 -0.13 -2.68 16.89
N SER A 278 0.10 -2.33 15.61
CA SER A 278 -0.94 -2.39 14.57
C SER A 278 -1.51 -3.80 14.39
N ALA A 279 -0.66 -4.84 14.45
CA ALA A 279 -1.10 -6.23 14.31
C ALA A 279 -1.97 -6.67 15.49
N LEU A 280 -1.63 -6.22 16.71
CA LEU A 280 -2.40 -6.52 17.90
C LEU A 280 -3.72 -5.74 17.94
N ALA A 281 -3.75 -4.48 17.47
CA ALA A 281 -4.99 -3.74 17.29
C ALA A 281 -5.92 -4.41 16.27
N LEU A 282 -5.37 -4.98 15.20
CA LEU A 282 -6.14 -5.80 14.26
C LEU A 282 -6.74 -7.05 14.93
N ALA A 283 -6.03 -7.68 15.88
CA ALA A 283 -6.53 -8.82 16.64
C ALA A 283 -7.71 -8.45 17.56
N GLU A 284 -7.61 -7.32 18.26
CA GLU A 284 -8.73 -6.77 19.04
C GLU A 284 -9.97 -6.57 18.17
N LEU A 285 -9.81 -5.96 16.98
CA LEU A 285 -10.93 -5.73 16.07
C LEU A 285 -11.47 -7.02 15.44
N ALA A 286 -10.62 -8.03 15.21
CA ALA A 286 -11.06 -9.36 14.76
C ALA A 286 -11.94 -10.04 15.82
N ASP A 287 -11.55 -9.95 17.09
CA ASP A 287 -12.31 -10.47 18.23
C ASP A 287 -13.68 -9.80 18.33
N GLN A 288 -13.71 -8.46 18.30
CA GLN A 288 -14.96 -7.67 18.29
C GLN A 288 -15.84 -7.96 17.06
N ALA A 289 -15.23 -8.26 15.90
CA ALA A 289 -15.95 -8.70 14.71
C ALA A 289 -16.64 -10.06 14.92
N GLY A 290 -16.15 -10.88 15.85
CA GLY A 290 -16.64 -12.23 16.12
C GLY A 290 -15.91 -13.29 15.29
N ILE A 291 -14.67 -13.01 14.86
CA ILE A 291 -13.80 -14.03 14.27
C ILE A 291 -13.57 -15.11 15.35
N PRO A 292 -13.86 -16.40 15.06
CA PRO A 292 -13.75 -17.44 16.08
C PRO A 292 -12.33 -17.59 16.64
N ALA A 293 -12.24 -18.01 17.90
CA ALA A 293 -10.98 -18.34 18.56
C ALA A 293 -10.13 -19.28 17.69
N GLY A 294 -8.84 -18.96 17.59
CA GLY A 294 -7.86 -19.72 16.82
C GLY A 294 -7.88 -19.44 15.31
N VAL A 295 -8.89 -18.75 14.75
CA VAL A 295 -8.89 -18.44 13.30
C VAL A 295 -7.85 -17.38 12.94
N PHE A 296 -7.67 -16.39 13.82
CA PHE A 296 -6.66 -15.35 13.71
C PHE A 296 -5.80 -15.34 14.96
N ASN A 297 -4.48 -15.51 14.81
CA ASN A 297 -3.53 -15.50 15.92
C ASN A 297 -2.36 -14.57 15.60
N VAL A 298 -1.80 -13.91 16.61
CA VAL A 298 -0.66 -12.99 16.49
C VAL A 298 0.40 -13.30 17.53
N VAL A 299 1.61 -13.61 17.08
CA VAL A 299 2.77 -13.96 17.91
C VAL A 299 3.90 -12.94 17.72
N PRO A 300 3.84 -11.78 18.40
CA PRO A 300 4.92 -10.79 18.34
C PRO A 300 6.18 -11.37 18.97
N CYS A 301 7.34 -11.09 18.36
CA CYS A 301 8.63 -11.51 18.90
C CYS A 301 9.73 -10.56 18.42
N SER A 302 10.73 -10.35 19.28
CA SER A 302 11.88 -9.50 19.02
C SER A 302 12.75 -10.03 17.88
N ARG A 303 13.67 -9.18 17.40
CA ARG A 303 14.70 -9.57 16.41
C ARG A 303 15.49 -10.81 16.84
N GLY A 304 15.79 -10.94 18.13
CA GLY A 304 16.54 -12.07 18.68
C GLY A 304 15.77 -13.40 18.64
N ARG A 305 14.45 -13.36 18.81
CA ARG A 305 13.58 -14.55 18.75
C ARG A 305 13.04 -14.87 17.36
N THR A 306 13.09 -13.90 16.45
CA THR A 306 12.54 -14.02 15.09
C THR A 306 13.01 -15.27 14.33
N PRO A 307 14.30 -15.66 14.34
CA PRO A 307 14.73 -16.88 13.65
C PRO A 307 14.05 -18.15 14.19
N ALA A 308 14.02 -18.32 15.52
CA ALA A 308 13.48 -19.51 16.16
C ALA A 308 11.94 -19.60 16.04
N VAL A 309 11.24 -18.46 16.13
CA VAL A 309 9.79 -18.39 15.89
C VAL A 309 9.48 -18.66 14.41
N GLY A 310 10.23 -18.04 13.49
CA GLY A 310 10.08 -18.23 12.06
C GLY A 310 10.28 -19.68 11.63
N GLU A 311 11.26 -20.37 12.23
CA GLU A 311 11.50 -21.80 12.01
C GLU A 311 10.26 -22.65 12.35
N VAL A 312 9.68 -22.49 13.55
CA VAL A 312 8.45 -23.20 13.93
C VAL A 312 7.33 -22.92 12.92
N LEU A 313 7.05 -21.65 12.64
CA LEU A 313 5.96 -21.26 11.74
C LEU A 313 6.16 -21.72 10.29
N CYS A 314 7.38 -22.04 9.87
CA CYS A 314 7.69 -22.43 8.49
C CYS A 314 8.00 -23.92 8.33
N THR A 315 8.23 -24.67 9.41
CA THR A 315 8.58 -26.10 9.36
C THR A 315 7.52 -26.99 9.99
N ASP A 316 6.67 -26.48 10.90
CA ASP A 316 5.66 -27.31 11.57
C ASP A 316 4.75 -28.02 10.55
N PRO A 317 4.51 -29.34 10.70
CA PRO A 317 3.74 -30.11 9.73
C PRO A 317 2.26 -29.71 9.63
N LEU A 318 1.71 -28.99 10.63
CA LEU A 318 0.33 -28.52 10.61
C LEU A 318 0.15 -27.25 9.76
N VAL A 319 1.24 -26.54 9.45
CA VAL A 319 1.22 -25.38 8.56
C VAL A 319 1.29 -25.85 7.10
N ALA A 320 0.29 -25.50 6.30
CA ALA A 320 0.20 -25.89 4.89
C ALA A 320 0.72 -24.81 3.93
N LYS A 321 0.71 -23.54 4.36
CA LYS A 321 1.11 -22.40 3.53
C LYS A 321 1.93 -21.38 4.30
N ILE A 322 2.91 -20.78 3.63
CA ILE A 322 3.66 -19.61 4.09
C ILE A 322 3.34 -18.43 3.18
N SER A 323 2.99 -17.28 3.76
CA SER A 323 2.92 -16.00 3.06
C SER A 323 3.84 -14.99 3.74
N PHE A 324 4.84 -14.54 3.02
CA PHE A 324 5.86 -13.62 3.55
C PHE A 324 5.99 -12.37 2.68
N THR A 325 6.18 -11.24 3.35
CA THR A 325 6.67 -10.02 2.70
C THR A 325 7.90 -9.50 3.44
N GLY A 326 8.95 -9.14 2.71
CA GLY A 326 10.17 -8.59 3.30
C GLY A 326 11.40 -8.75 2.43
N SER A 327 12.58 -8.88 3.05
CA SER A 327 13.83 -8.92 2.28
C SER A 327 13.95 -10.20 1.44
N THR A 328 14.59 -10.09 0.27
CA THR A 328 14.88 -11.25 -0.59
C THR A 328 15.76 -12.29 0.12
N ALA A 329 16.68 -11.84 0.99
CA ALA A 329 17.53 -12.74 1.77
C ALA A 329 16.70 -13.63 2.71
N THR A 330 15.78 -13.02 3.48
CA THR A 330 14.87 -13.76 4.36
C THR A 330 13.94 -14.66 3.56
N GLY A 331 13.36 -14.16 2.45
CA GLY A 331 12.48 -14.97 1.59
C GLY A 331 13.14 -16.26 1.11
N LYS A 332 14.42 -16.20 0.71
CA LYS A 332 15.19 -17.40 0.33
C LYS A 332 15.40 -18.38 1.48
N VAL A 333 15.59 -17.89 2.71
CA VAL A 333 15.69 -18.75 3.90
C VAL A 333 14.37 -19.47 4.14
N LEU A 334 13.24 -18.74 4.11
CA LEU A 334 11.92 -19.32 4.33
C LEU A 334 11.52 -20.31 3.22
N LEU A 335 11.88 -20.04 1.97
CA LEU A 335 11.66 -20.99 0.86
C LEU A 335 12.44 -22.30 1.04
N LYS A 336 13.66 -22.25 1.59
CA LYS A 336 14.43 -23.46 1.92
C LYS A 336 13.74 -24.26 3.02
N MET A 337 13.26 -23.61 4.08
CA MET A 337 12.49 -24.26 5.15
C MET A 337 11.18 -24.88 4.63
N ALA A 338 10.48 -24.17 3.73
CA ALA A 338 9.24 -24.63 3.14
C ALA A 338 9.41 -25.92 2.30
N ALA A 339 10.58 -26.09 1.68
CA ALA A 339 10.86 -27.19 0.76
C ALA A 339 10.82 -28.56 1.45
N ASP A 340 11.24 -28.65 2.71
CA ASP A 340 11.31 -29.92 3.46
C ASP A 340 9.94 -30.58 3.65
N THR A 341 8.86 -29.79 3.63
CA THR A 341 7.47 -30.29 3.72
C THR A 341 6.60 -29.86 2.55
N VAL A 342 7.21 -29.36 1.46
CA VAL A 342 6.57 -28.95 0.21
C VAL A 342 5.39 -27.99 0.44
N LYS A 343 5.56 -27.02 1.36
CA LYS A 343 4.49 -26.06 1.68
C LYS A 343 4.20 -25.15 0.50
N LYS A 344 2.93 -24.75 0.32
CA LYS A 344 2.57 -23.71 -0.63
C LYS A 344 3.17 -22.37 -0.16
N THR A 345 3.75 -21.58 -1.06
CA THR A 345 4.41 -20.31 -0.69
C THR A 345 3.97 -19.15 -1.56
N SER A 346 3.68 -18.02 -0.94
CA SER A 346 3.57 -16.71 -1.61
C SER A 346 4.56 -15.74 -0.97
N MET A 347 5.30 -15.02 -1.80
CA MET A 347 6.44 -14.21 -1.39
C MET A 347 6.37 -12.86 -2.10
N GLU A 348 6.49 -11.77 -1.36
CA GLU A 348 6.63 -10.43 -1.91
C GLU A 348 7.94 -9.84 -1.35
N LEU A 349 8.95 -9.73 -2.21
CA LEU A 349 10.34 -9.51 -1.83
C LEU A 349 10.85 -8.17 -2.34
N GLY A 350 12.15 -7.91 -2.18
CA GLY A 350 12.77 -6.63 -2.52
C GLY A 350 12.46 -6.17 -3.95
N GLY A 351 12.30 -4.86 -4.09
CA GLY A 351 12.15 -4.17 -5.37
C GLY A 351 13.39 -3.35 -5.70
N HIS A 352 13.47 -2.86 -6.94
CA HIS A 352 14.43 -1.82 -7.33
C HIS A 352 13.84 -1.01 -8.48
N ALA A 353 12.65 -0.47 -8.21
CA ALA A 353 11.73 0.02 -9.25
C ALA A 353 12.37 1.11 -10.12
N PRO A 354 12.43 0.91 -11.46
CA PRO A 354 12.79 1.97 -12.39
C PRO A 354 11.64 2.96 -12.52
N PHE A 355 11.96 4.24 -12.68
CA PHE A 355 11.03 5.31 -13.00
C PHE A 355 11.56 6.06 -14.23
N ILE A 356 10.92 5.87 -15.38
CA ILE A 356 11.43 6.32 -16.67
C ILE A 356 10.65 7.54 -17.17
N VAL A 357 11.34 8.61 -17.54
CA VAL A 357 10.73 9.83 -18.09
C VAL A 357 11.27 10.03 -19.50
N PHE A 358 10.41 9.80 -20.49
CA PHE A 358 10.73 10.02 -21.90
C PHE A 358 10.54 11.49 -22.29
N ASP A 359 11.11 11.91 -23.42
CA ASP A 359 11.01 13.28 -23.93
C ASP A 359 9.55 13.70 -24.24
N SER A 360 8.70 12.72 -24.60
CA SER A 360 7.28 12.94 -24.84
C SER A 360 6.45 13.09 -23.56
N ALA A 361 7.05 12.89 -22.38
CA ALA A 361 6.34 12.96 -21.11
C ALA A 361 5.77 14.36 -20.84
N ASP A 362 4.61 14.38 -20.18
CA ASP A 362 4.23 15.56 -19.39
C ASP A 362 5.15 15.62 -18.17
N VAL A 363 6.14 16.51 -18.22
CA VAL A 363 7.16 16.67 -17.17
C VAL A 363 6.53 17.04 -15.83
N ASP A 364 5.45 17.82 -15.80
CA ASP A 364 4.81 18.22 -14.54
C ASP A 364 4.11 17.02 -13.89
N ARG A 365 3.45 16.17 -14.70
CA ARG A 365 2.87 14.91 -14.20
C ARG A 365 3.94 13.91 -13.78
N ALA A 366 5.06 13.84 -14.51
CA ALA A 366 6.20 13.00 -14.15
C ALA A 366 6.81 13.43 -12.81
N VAL A 367 6.93 14.74 -12.55
CA VAL A 367 7.40 15.27 -11.25
C VAL A 367 6.41 14.92 -10.14
N GLY A 368 5.11 15.12 -10.34
CA GLY A 368 4.09 14.70 -9.35
C GLY A 368 4.15 13.20 -9.04
N GLY A 369 4.31 12.37 -10.06
CA GLY A 369 4.51 10.93 -9.91
C GLY A 369 5.81 10.56 -9.18
N ALA A 370 6.90 11.26 -9.48
CA ALA A 370 8.19 11.09 -8.80
C ALA A 370 8.07 11.43 -7.31
N MET A 371 7.41 12.55 -6.98
CA MET A 371 7.16 12.97 -5.60
C MET A 371 6.36 11.92 -4.82
N ALA A 372 5.24 11.47 -5.40
CA ALA A 372 4.34 10.50 -4.78
C ALA A 372 4.96 9.10 -4.64
N SER A 373 5.75 8.65 -5.64
CA SER A 373 6.36 7.31 -5.63
C SER A 373 7.63 7.24 -4.79
N LYS A 374 8.44 8.31 -4.71
CA LYS A 374 9.74 8.28 -4.01
C LYS A 374 9.64 8.66 -2.54
N PHE A 375 8.87 9.69 -2.21
CA PHE A 375 8.91 10.28 -0.87
C PHE A 375 7.81 9.76 0.05
N ARG A 376 6.81 9.03 -0.47
CA ARG A 376 5.85 8.32 0.38
C ARG A 376 6.58 7.37 1.35
N ASN A 377 6.19 7.43 2.62
CA ASN A 377 6.80 6.72 3.74
C ASN A 377 8.30 7.00 3.87
N SER A 378 8.73 8.22 3.54
CA SER A 378 10.14 8.62 3.44
C SER A 378 10.97 7.68 2.56
N GLY A 379 10.38 7.16 1.48
CA GLY A 379 11.04 6.23 0.55
C GLY A 379 11.14 4.79 1.02
N GLN A 380 10.43 4.42 2.08
CA GLN A 380 10.48 3.10 2.70
C GLN A 380 9.32 2.19 2.23
N THR A 381 9.16 2.01 0.92
CA THR A 381 8.16 1.08 0.36
C THR A 381 8.81 0.19 -0.69
N CYS A 382 8.36 -1.06 -0.81
CA CYS A 382 8.90 -2.01 -1.80
C CYS A 382 8.69 -1.54 -3.25
N VAL A 383 7.66 -0.74 -3.49
CA VAL A 383 7.36 -0.14 -4.80
C VAL A 383 7.91 1.27 -4.96
N CYS A 384 8.66 1.80 -3.98
CA CYS A 384 9.30 3.10 -4.17
C CYS A 384 10.21 3.07 -5.39
N SER A 385 10.13 4.11 -6.19
CA SER A 385 11.05 4.36 -7.30
C SER A 385 12.47 4.52 -6.73
N ASN A 386 13.41 3.73 -7.24
CA ASN A 386 14.79 3.70 -6.75
C ASN A 386 15.81 4.08 -7.83
N ARG A 387 15.45 3.98 -9.11
CA ARG A 387 16.31 4.36 -10.24
C ARG A 387 15.52 5.24 -11.19
N PHE A 388 15.80 6.54 -11.19
CA PHE A 388 15.15 7.46 -12.12
C PHE A 388 15.95 7.52 -13.41
N LEU A 389 15.34 7.12 -14.51
CA LEU A 389 15.92 7.21 -15.85
C LEU A 389 15.22 8.38 -16.54
N VAL A 390 15.95 9.43 -16.88
CA VAL A 390 15.35 10.62 -17.51
C VAL A 390 16.04 10.90 -18.83
N GLN A 391 15.24 11.02 -19.89
CA GLN A 391 15.77 11.18 -21.25
C GLN A 391 16.44 12.55 -21.42
N SER A 392 17.52 12.58 -22.21
CA SER A 392 18.37 13.75 -22.40
C SER A 392 17.64 15.03 -22.78
N GLY A 393 16.56 14.96 -23.57
CA GLY A 393 15.81 16.15 -24.00
C GLY A 393 15.00 16.83 -22.89
N VAL A 394 14.65 16.12 -21.82
CA VAL A 394 13.87 16.64 -20.68
C VAL A 394 14.64 16.62 -19.34
N TYR A 395 15.87 16.11 -19.32
CA TYR A 395 16.67 15.90 -18.11
C TYR A 395 16.79 17.12 -17.20
N ASP A 396 17.32 18.23 -17.72
CA ASP A 396 17.57 19.42 -16.89
C ASP A 396 16.26 20.05 -16.38
N ARG A 397 15.24 20.12 -17.24
CA ARG A 397 13.91 20.64 -16.89
C ARG A 397 13.23 19.80 -15.83
N PHE A 398 13.33 18.47 -15.92
CA PHE A 398 12.76 17.56 -14.93
C PHE A 398 13.44 17.76 -13.56
N LEU A 399 14.79 17.77 -13.51
CA LEU A 399 15.55 17.98 -12.28
C LEU A 399 15.23 19.32 -11.61
N GLU A 400 15.15 20.39 -12.39
CA GLU A 400 14.81 21.72 -11.87
C GLU A 400 13.41 21.72 -11.23
N LYS A 401 12.41 21.19 -11.94
CA LYS A 401 11.02 21.14 -11.45
C LYS A 401 10.88 20.23 -10.24
N LEU A 402 11.53 19.07 -10.25
CA LEU A 402 11.56 18.14 -9.13
C LEU A 402 12.18 18.77 -7.88
N GLY A 403 13.33 19.45 -8.04
CA GLY A 403 13.97 20.16 -6.93
C GLY A 403 13.06 21.22 -6.31
N ARG A 404 12.32 22.00 -7.14
CA ARG A 404 11.34 22.98 -6.66
C ARG A 404 10.16 22.32 -5.93
N ALA A 405 9.65 21.21 -6.43
CA ALA A 405 8.57 20.46 -5.78
C ALA A 405 9.02 19.89 -4.42
N MET A 406 10.24 19.35 -4.35
CA MET A 406 10.85 18.89 -3.10
C MET A 406 10.93 20.03 -2.07
N ASP A 407 11.46 21.19 -2.47
CA ASP A 407 11.57 22.37 -1.60
C ASP A 407 10.17 22.86 -1.12
N ALA A 408 9.17 22.79 -2.01
CA ALA A 408 7.82 23.25 -1.73
C ALA A 408 7.00 22.32 -0.83
N GLU A 409 7.15 21.00 -0.95
CA GLU A 409 6.21 20.02 -0.38
C GLU A 409 6.81 19.18 0.77
N LEU A 410 8.13 18.99 0.81
CA LEU A 410 8.76 18.09 1.79
C LEU A 410 9.04 18.82 3.10
N ARG A 411 8.51 18.29 4.20
CA ARG A 411 8.60 18.84 5.55
C ARG A 411 8.93 17.69 6.49
N LEU A 412 10.15 17.73 7.02
CA LEU A 412 10.61 16.78 8.03
C LEU A 412 9.99 17.13 9.38
N GLY A 413 9.53 16.12 10.10
CA GLY A 413 8.99 16.31 11.44
C GLY A 413 8.50 15.00 12.04
N HIS A 414 7.98 15.08 13.25
CA HIS A 414 7.29 13.95 13.85
C HIS A 414 5.99 13.68 13.07
N GLY A 415 5.67 12.40 12.81
CA GLY A 415 4.55 12.05 11.93
C GLY A 415 3.17 12.50 12.42
N SER A 416 3.02 12.80 13.72
CA SER A 416 1.79 13.34 14.31
C SER A 416 1.60 14.84 14.13
N GLU A 417 2.63 15.57 13.66
CA GLU A 417 2.51 17.00 13.40
C GLU A 417 1.76 17.26 12.08
N PRO A 418 0.83 18.24 12.03
CA PRO A 418 -0.07 18.42 10.87
C PRO A 418 0.64 18.70 9.54
N ASP A 419 1.79 19.39 9.58
CA ASP A 419 2.50 19.83 8.39
C ASP A 419 3.62 18.87 7.96
N THR A 420 3.83 17.78 8.72
CA THR A 420 4.86 16.79 8.41
C THR A 420 4.47 16.00 7.17
N THR A 421 5.35 15.97 6.19
CA THR A 421 5.22 15.11 5.00
C THR A 421 6.33 14.07 4.90
N GLN A 422 7.40 14.19 5.71
CA GLN A 422 8.50 13.24 5.79
C GLN A 422 8.78 12.87 7.26
N GLY A 423 8.51 11.62 7.61
CA GLY A 423 8.87 11.05 8.91
C GLY A 423 10.33 10.59 8.96
N PRO A 424 10.80 10.09 10.11
CA PRO A 424 12.11 9.47 10.24
C PRO A 424 12.19 8.18 9.41
N LEU A 425 13.41 7.68 9.20
CA LEU A 425 13.59 6.28 8.83
C LEU A 425 13.33 5.38 10.04
N ILE A 426 12.96 4.12 9.80
CA ILE A 426 12.52 3.19 10.86
C ILE A 426 13.57 3.00 11.97
N ASN A 427 14.85 3.09 11.64
CA ASN A 427 15.94 3.05 12.62
C ASN A 427 17.23 3.66 12.05
N THR A 428 18.21 3.80 12.93
CA THR A 428 19.50 4.40 12.62
C THR A 428 20.28 3.66 11.52
N ARG A 429 20.19 2.32 11.47
CA ARG A 429 20.88 1.52 10.44
C ARG A 429 20.34 1.82 9.04
N ALA A 430 19.03 2.07 8.92
CA ALA A 430 18.44 2.50 7.65
C ALA A 430 19.01 3.86 7.21
N ALA A 431 19.14 4.82 8.13
CA ALA A 431 19.76 6.12 7.83
C ALA A 431 21.23 6.00 7.43
N GLU A 432 22.01 5.16 8.12
CA GLU A 432 23.41 4.89 7.80
C GLU A 432 23.58 4.29 6.40
N LYS A 433 22.69 3.37 6.00
CA LYS A 433 22.68 2.82 4.64
C LYS A 433 22.45 3.89 3.58
N VAL A 434 21.53 4.83 3.81
CA VAL A 434 21.29 5.94 2.87
C VAL A 434 22.52 6.84 2.76
N VAL A 435 23.16 7.18 3.88
CA VAL A 435 24.41 7.96 3.90
C VAL A 435 25.52 7.25 3.12
N GLN A 436 25.67 5.93 3.30
CA GLN A 436 26.65 5.13 2.57
C GLN A 436 26.42 5.20 1.05
N GLN A 437 25.17 5.05 0.60
CA GLN A 437 24.84 5.11 -0.82
C GLN A 437 25.06 6.51 -1.43
N ILE A 438 24.79 7.58 -0.67
CA ILE A 438 25.08 8.96 -1.09
C ILE A 438 26.60 9.16 -1.22
N SER A 439 27.36 8.75 -0.21
CA SER A 439 28.82 8.91 -0.20
C SER A 439 29.47 8.15 -1.35
N ASP A 440 29.02 6.93 -1.61
CA ASP A 440 29.48 6.12 -2.75
C ASP A 440 29.21 6.82 -4.08
N ALA A 441 27.96 7.23 -4.32
CA ALA A 441 27.58 7.89 -5.56
C ALA A 441 28.40 9.19 -5.80
N VAL A 442 28.57 10.02 -4.77
CA VAL A 442 29.38 11.26 -4.86
C VAL A 442 30.86 10.94 -5.13
N SER A 443 31.42 9.91 -4.51
CA SER A 443 32.81 9.48 -4.77
C SER A 443 33.04 9.01 -6.20
N LEU A 444 31.97 8.58 -6.87
CA LEU A 444 31.95 8.12 -8.27
C LEU A 444 31.47 9.20 -9.25
N GLY A 445 31.29 10.46 -8.81
CA GLY A 445 31.02 11.61 -9.67
C GLY A 445 29.59 12.14 -9.67
N ALA A 446 28.66 11.54 -8.91
CA ALA A 446 27.31 12.09 -8.77
C ALA A 446 27.33 13.44 -8.04
N LYS A 447 26.35 14.29 -8.33
CA LYS A 447 26.19 15.61 -7.71
C LYS A 447 24.96 15.65 -6.81
N VAL A 448 25.13 16.12 -5.59
CA VAL A 448 24.02 16.41 -4.68
C VAL A 448 23.37 17.73 -5.08
N LEU A 449 22.12 17.69 -5.54
CA LEU A 449 21.35 18.89 -5.90
C LEU A 449 20.53 19.43 -4.73
N ARG A 450 20.05 18.55 -3.84
CA ARG A 450 19.28 18.85 -2.62
C ARG A 450 19.57 17.80 -1.55
N GLY A 451 19.44 18.20 -0.29
CA GLY A 451 19.59 17.32 0.88
C GLY A 451 21.00 16.76 1.05
N GLY A 452 21.07 15.47 1.39
CA GLY A 452 22.32 14.72 1.51
C GLY A 452 22.80 14.51 2.94
N LYS A 453 22.13 15.09 3.94
CA LYS A 453 22.56 14.98 5.34
C LYS A 453 21.63 14.11 6.17
N ARG A 454 22.23 13.30 7.03
CA ARG A 454 21.55 12.68 8.16
C ARG A 454 21.40 13.72 9.27
N LEU A 455 20.24 13.72 9.91
CA LEU A 455 19.92 14.56 11.06
C LEU A 455 19.91 13.71 12.34
N ASP A 456 19.42 14.27 13.45
CA ASP A 456 19.34 13.56 14.72
C ASP A 456 18.51 12.26 14.62
N GLY A 457 18.92 11.25 15.38
CA GLY A 457 18.28 9.93 15.36
C GLY A 457 18.36 9.26 13.99
N SER A 458 17.19 8.91 13.45
CA SER A 458 17.01 8.27 12.14
C SER A 458 16.40 9.20 11.08
N PHE A 459 16.37 10.51 11.31
CA PHE A 459 15.96 11.48 10.28
C PHE A 459 17.02 11.62 9.18
N MET A 460 16.55 11.71 7.94
CA MET A 460 17.39 11.87 6.74
C MET A 460 16.78 12.93 5.84
N GLU A 461 17.58 13.88 5.37
CA GLU A 461 17.12 14.87 4.39
C GLU A 461 16.72 14.17 3.07
N PRO A 462 15.55 14.50 2.50
CA PRO A 462 15.23 14.10 1.13
C PRO A 462 16.30 14.57 0.16
N THR A 463 16.91 13.61 -0.54
CA THR A 463 18.14 13.82 -1.30
C THR A 463 17.90 13.59 -2.78
N LEU A 464 18.29 14.56 -3.61
CA LEU A 464 18.25 14.46 -5.07
C LEU A 464 19.69 14.42 -5.61
N LEU A 465 20.03 13.34 -6.31
CA LEU A 465 21.33 13.17 -6.96
C LEU A 465 21.17 13.25 -8.48
N ALA A 466 22.03 14.04 -9.12
CA ALA A 466 22.20 14.08 -10.57
C ALA A 466 23.49 13.38 -10.98
N ASP A 467 23.56 13.05 -12.27
CA ASP A 467 24.73 12.46 -12.93
C ASP A 467 25.10 11.09 -12.32
N VAL A 468 24.08 10.31 -11.95
CA VAL A 468 24.25 8.94 -11.43
C VAL A 468 24.49 7.97 -12.58
N THR A 469 25.35 6.98 -12.34
CA THR A 469 25.64 5.88 -13.28
C THR A 469 25.26 4.53 -12.67
N THR A 470 25.19 3.49 -13.51
CA THR A 470 24.85 2.10 -13.11
C THR A 470 25.94 1.40 -12.29
N ASP A 471 27.09 2.06 -12.08
CA ASP A 471 28.17 1.56 -11.24
C ASP A 471 28.02 1.92 -9.76
N MET A 472 27.14 2.89 -9.45
CA MET A 472 26.93 3.39 -8.09
C MET A 472 26.01 2.46 -7.29
N LEU A 473 26.27 2.31 -5.99
CA LEU A 473 25.55 1.35 -5.11
C LEU A 473 24.04 1.57 -5.10
N CYS A 474 23.56 2.82 -5.13
CA CYS A 474 22.13 3.15 -5.16
C CYS A 474 21.38 2.59 -6.41
N THR A 475 22.12 2.18 -7.45
CA THR A 475 21.56 1.56 -8.65
C THR A 475 21.60 0.02 -8.62
N ARG A 476 22.30 -0.56 -7.65
CA ARG A 476 22.50 -2.02 -7.50
C ARG A 476 21.82 -2.59 -6.25
N GLU A 477 21.64 -1.77 -5.23
CA GLU A 477 21.02 -2.11 -3.97
C GLU A 477 19.80 -1.24 -3.69
N GLU A 478 18.71 -1.87 -3.24
CA GLU A 478 17.50 -1.17 -2.82
C GLU A 478 17.82 -0.19 -1.67
N THR A 479 17.45 1.09 -1.80
CA THR A 479 17.81 2.11 -0.79
C THR A 479 16.94 2.04 0.45
N PHE A 480 15.62 1.98 0.26
CA PHE A 480 14.63 2.08 1.34
C PHE A 480 14.79 3.35 2.20
N GLY A 481 14.87 4.50 1.51
CA GLY A 481 14.98 5.82 2.13
C GLY A 481 14.80 6.95 1.10
N PRO A 482 14.83 8.23 1.53
CA PRO A 482 14.41 9.36 0.69
C PRO A 482 15.54 9.84 -0.22
N LEU A 483 16.16 8.91 -0.96
CA LEU A 483 17.23 9.16 -1.94
C LEU A 483 16.72 8.96 -3.37
N LEU A 484 16.81 10.00 -4.19
CA LEU A 484 16.35 10.02 -5.57
C LEU A 484 17.55 10.15 -6.52
N PRO A 485 18.14 9.04 -6.98
CA PRO A 485 19.23 9.05 -7.94
C PRO A 485 18.72 9.12 -9.38
N VAL A 486 19.25 10.05 -10.18
CA VAL A 486 18.84 10.28 -11.58
C VAL A 486 19.96 9.94 -12.55
N ILE A 487 19.66 9.01 -13.46
CA ILE A 487 20.49 8.53 -14.55
C ILE A 487 19.96 9.13 -15.85
N ARG A 488 20.84 9.71 -16.66
CA ARG A 488 20.49 10.20 -17.99
C ARG A 488 20.54 9.04 -18.99
N PHE A 489 19.63 9.03 -19.96
CA PHE A 489 19.66 8.10 -21.10
C PHE A 489 19.27 8.81 -22.40
N ASP A 490 19.63 8.24 -23.54
CA ASP A 490 19.33 8.83 -24.86
C ASP A 490 18.23 8.08 -25.61
N THR A 491 18.14 6.76 -25.47
CA THR A 491 17.22 5.93 -26.26
C THR A 491 16.29 5.04 -25.42
N GLU A 492 15.12 4.71 -25.98
CA GLU A 492 14.16 3.76 -25.36
C GLU A 492 14.81 2.39 -25.06
N ALA A 493 15.63 1.88 -25.97
CA ALA A 493 16.32 0.61 -25.83
C ALA A 493 17.33 0.63 -24.66
N GLU A 494 18.08 1.72 -24.50
CA GLU A 494 18.99 1.92 -23.37
C GLU A 494 18.24 1.97 -22.05
N ALA A 495 17.15 2.74 -21.95
CA ALA A 495 16.35 2.84 -20.74
C ALA A 495 15.81 1.47 -20.30
N LEU A 496 15.29 0.68 -21.25
CA LEU A 496 14.81 -0.68 -20.99
C LEU A 496 15.94 -1.62 -20.57
N ALA A 497 17.11 -1.55 -21.21
CA ALA A 497 18.26 -2.36 -20.84
C ALA A 497 18.70 -2.08 -19.39
N VAL A 498 18.79 -0.81 -19.00
CA VAL A 498 19.13 -0.41 -17.63
C VAL A 498 18.02 -0.84 -16.66
N ALA A 499 16.75 -0.61 -16.99
CA ALA A 499 15.61 -0.99 -16.16
C ALA A 499 15.58 -2.49 -15.86
N ASN A 500 15.75 -3.33 -16.89
CA ASN A 500 15.62 -4.78 -16.83
C ASN A 500 16.88 -5.51 -16.33
N ALA A 501 18.04 -4.84 -16.28
CA ALA A 501 19.29 -5.42 -15.77
C ALA A 501 19.21 -5.87 -14.29
N SER A 502 18.18 -5.45 -13.55
CA SER A 502 17.97 -5.89 -12.17
C SER A 502 17.49 -7.34 -12.07
N ASN A 503 17.99 -8.05 -11.07
CA ASN A 503 17.55 -9.40 -10.71
C ASN A 503 16.18 -9.43 -10.01
N VAL A 504 15.67 -8.25 -9.64
CA VAL A 504 14.34 -8.04 -9.06
C VAL A 504 13.44 -7.35 -10.07
N GLY A 505 12.14 -7.62 -9.98
CA GLY A 505 11.13 -7.18 -10.95
C GLY A 505 9.79 -6.99 -10.28
N LEU A 506 9.70 -6.07 -9.31
CA LEU A 506 8.47 -5.82 -8.57
C LEU A 506 7.58 -4.81 -9.30
N ALA A 507 7.88 -3.52 -9.16
CA ALA A 507 7.18 -2.42 -9.82
C ALA A 507 8.11 -1.68 -10.78
N GLY A 508 7.54 -1.07 -11.81
CA GLY A 508 8.21 -0.14 -12.71
C GLY A 508 7.24 0.96 -13.12
N TYR A 509 7.78 2.13 -13.40
CA TYR A 509 7.00 3.32 -13.74
C TYR A 509 7.59 3.96 -14.98
N PHE A 510 6.74 4.50 -15.85
CA PHE A 510 7.21 5.37 -16.90
C PHE A 510 6.17 6.42 -17.33
N TYR A 511 6.68 7.53 -17.87
CA TYR A 511 5.89 8.65 -18.36
C TYR A 511 6.19 8.91 -19.83
N SER A 512 5.14 8.94 -20.65
CA SER A 512 5.18 9.14 -22.11
C SER A 512 3.79 9.56 -22.61
N GLN A 513 3.74 10.35 -23.68
CA GLN A 513 2.49 10.66 -24.40
C GLN A 513 2.38 9.91 -25.75
N ASP A 514 3.41 9.16 -26.14
CA ASP A 514 3.38 8.33 -27.34
C ASP A 514 2.70 6.99 -27.03
N ILE A 515 1.50 6.79 -27.58
CA ILE A 515 0.69 5.58 -27.40
C ILE A 515 1.45 4.31 -27.82
N SER A 516 2.23 4.37 -28.90
CA SER A 516 2.99 3.22 -29.36
C SER A 516 4.15 2.90 -28.43
N GLN A 517 4.84 3.93 -27.92
CA GLN A 517 5.88 3.76 -26.90
C GLN A 517 5.31 3.23 -25.59
N ILE A 518 4.12 3.69 -25.18
CA ILE A 518 3.44 3.21 -23.98
C ILE A 518 3.29 1.69 -24.02
N TRP A 519 2.77 1.13 -25.11
CA TRP A 519 2.60 -0.32 -25.23
C TRP A 519 3.94 -1.06 -25.24
N ARG A 520 4.90 -0.61 -26.07
CA ARG A 520 6.22 -1.26 -26.14
C ARG A 520 6.93 -1.31 -24.80
N VAL A 521 6.96 -0.19 -24.08
CA VAL A 521 7.66 -0.09 -22.79
C VAL A 521 6.91 -0.87 -21.70
N ALA A 522 5.57 -0.79 -21.66
CA ALA A 522 4.79 -1.52 -20.67
C ALA A 522 4.96 -3.04 -20.78
N GLU A 523 4.99 -3.58 -22.01
CA GLU A 523 5.19 -5.02 -22.25
C GLU A 523 6.64 -5.46 -22.08
N ALA A 524 7.61 -4.58 -22.40
CA ALA A 524 9.03 -4.91 -22.32
C ALA A 524 9.63 -4.77 -20.91
N LEU A 525 9.00 -4.03 -20.00
CA LEU A 525 9.45 -3.93 -18.62
C LEU A 525 9.25 -5.27 -17.88
N GLU A 526 10.35 -5.85 -17.39
CA GLU A 526 10.33 -7.14 -16.71
C GLU A 526 9.98 -7.00 -15.22
N VAL A 527 8.77 -6.51 -14.95
CA VAL A 527 8.22 -6.23 -13.62
C VAL A 527 6.80 -6.81 -13.47
N GLY A 528 6.35 -6.99 -12.24
CA GLY A 528 4.99 -7.48 -11.96
C GLY A 528 3.91 -6.39 -11.98
N LEU A 529 4.30 -5.13 -11.75
CA LEU A 529 3.41 -3.96 -11.73
C LEU A 529 3.99 -2.84 -12.61
N VAL A 530 3.17 -2.23 -13.47
CA VAL A 530 3.59 -1.11 -14.33
C VAL A 530 2.69 0.11 -14.13
N GLY A 531 3.29 1.24 -13.77
CA GLY A 531 2.63 2.55 -13.74
C GLY A 531 2.90 3.33 -15.01
N VAL A 532 1.85 3.64 -15.75
CA VAL A 532 1.90 4.45 -16.98
C VAL A 532 1.32 5.82 -16.67
N ASN A 533 2.17 6.85 -16.70
CA ASN A 533 1.80 8.21 -16.34
C ASN A 533 1.17 8.36 -14.93
N GLU A 534 1.45 7.42 -14.03
CA GLU A 534 0.93 7.36 -12.66
C GLU A 534 2.01 6.79 -11.72
N GLY A 535 2.19 7.42 -10.55
CA GLY A 535 3.17 7.03 -9.53
C GLY A 535 2.58 6.19 -8.40
N LEU A 536 1.26 6.11 -8.29
CA LEU A 536 0.54 5.38 -7.24
C LEU A 536 -0.32 4.26 -7.84
N LEU A 537 0.09 3.00 -7.60
CA LEU A 537 -0.55 1.81 -8.17
C LEU A 537 -1.45 1.03 -7.20
N SER A 538 -1.39 1.36 -5.91
CA SER A 538 -1.93 0.52 -4.85
C SER A 538 -3.46 0.48 -4.84
N THR A 539 -4.04 -0.69 -5.07
CA THR A 539 -5.50 -0.91 -5.04
C THR A 539 -5.79 -2.39 -4.71
N PRO A 540 -6.85 -2.74 -3.97
CA PRO A 540 -7.15 -4.14 -3.62
C PRO A 540 -7.70 -4.96 -4.79
N GLU A 541 -8.19 -4.34 -5.87
CA GLU A 541 -8.82 -4.99 -7.02
C GLU A 541 -7.81 -5.49 -8.06
N ALA A 542 -6.58 -5.00 -8.02
CA ALA A 542 -5.49 -5.36 -8.93
C ALA A 542 -4.49 -6.31 -8.27
N THR A 543 -3.77 -7.08 -9.08
CA THR A 543 -2.76 -8.01 -8.59
C THR A 543 -1.52 -7.25 -8.11
N PHE A 544 -1.06 -7.61 -6.92
CA PHE A 544 0.20 -7.12 -6.36
C PHE A 544 1.20 -8.27 -6.21
N GLY A 545 2.43 -8.07 -6.65
CA GLY A 545 3.51 -9.06 -6.54
C GLY A 545 4.48 -8.98 -7.71
N GLY A 546 5.66 -9.56 -7.53
CA GLY A 546 6.76 -9.43 -8.49
C GLY A 546 6.95 -10.62 -9.44
N VAL A 547 7.87 -10.42 -10.38
CA VAL A 547 8.52 -11.47 -11.17
C VAL A 547 10.00 -11.59 -10.75
N LYS A 548 10.75 -12.52 -11.34
CA LYS A 548 12.16 -12.79 -10.99
C LYS A 548 12.32 -13.08 -9.49
N GLN A 549 13.30 -12.47 -8.82
CA GLN A 549 13.54 -12.64 -7.38
C GLN A 549 12.65 -11.75 -6.50
N SER A 550 11.72 -10.97 -7.07
CA SER A 550 10.80 -10.14 -6.29
C SER A 550 9.61 -10.89 -5.73
N GLY A 551 9.41 -12.17 -6.05
CA GLY A 551 8.37 -12.93 -5.37
C GLY A 551 7.78 -14.12 -6.11
N LEU A 552 6.78 -14.70 -5.46
CA LEU A 552 5.95 -15.81 -5.91
C LEU A 552 4.50 -15.52 -5.54
N GLY A 553 3.57 -15.83 -6.44
CA GLY A 553 2.14 -15.59 -6.23
C GLY A 553 1.73 -14.13 -6.36
N ARG A 554 0.44 -13.85 -6.11
CA ARG A 554 -0.14 -12.50 -6.16
C ARG A 554 -1.07 -12.25 -4.97
N GLU A 555 -1.13 -11.00 -4.53
CA GLU A 555 -2.03 -10.50 -3.50
C GLU A 555 -3.05 -9.53 -4.09
N GLY A 556 -4.20 -9.36 -3.43
CA GLY A 556 -5.31 -8.59 -3.98
C GLY A 556 -5.94 -9.24 -5.21
N SER A 557 -6.88 -8.52 -5.84
CA SER A 557 -7.68 -8.93 -6.99
C SER A 557 -8.46 -10.23 -6.81
N LYS A 558 -9.06 -10.69 -7.90
CA LYS A 558 -9.65 -12.03 -8.00
C LYS A 558 -8.64 -13.17 -7.89
N TYR A 559 -7.34 -12.90 -8.10
CA TYR A 559 -6.30 -13.93 -8.07
C TYR A 559 -5.76 -14.20 -6.66
N GLY A 560 -5.85 -13.23 -5.75
CA GLY A 560 -5.24 -13.35 -4.41
C GLY A 560 -5.85 -14.46 -3.56
N ILE A 561 -7.13 -14.79 -3.75
CA ILE A 561 -7.79 -15.88 -3.01
C ILE A 561 -7.28 -17.26 -3.45
N GLU A 562 -6.85 -17.41 -4.71
CA GLU A 562 -6.32 -18.67 -5.27
C GLU A 562 -5.01 -19.10 -4.59
N GLU A 563 -4.26 -18.15 -4.04
CA GLU A 563 -3.07 -18.43 -3.24
C GLU A 563 -3.37 -19.32 -2.02
N TYR A 564 -4.60 -19.31 -1.54
CA TYR A 564 -5.05 -19.99 -0.33
C TYR A 564 -6.00 -21.17 -0.61
N LEU A 565 -6.13 -21.57 -1.88
CA LEU A 565 -6.97 -22.69 -2.32
C LEU A 565 -6.15 -23.78 -3.01
N ASP A 566 -6.60 -25.03 -2.90
CA ASP A 566 -6.18 -26.15 -3.71
C ASP A 566 -7.31 -26.62 -4.63
N VAL A 567 -6.95 -27.03 -5.84
CA VAL A 567 -7.89 -27.61 -6.80
C VAL A 567 -7.94 -29.12 -6.60
N LYS A 568 -9.14 -29.64 -6.31
CA LYS A 568 -9.42 -31.06 -6.21
C LYS A 568 -10.23 -31.53 -7.41
N TYR A 569 -9.64 -32.42 -8.19
CA TYR A 569 -10.33 -33.13 -9.26
C TYR A 569 -11.19 -34.27 -8.69
N MET A 570 -12.45 -34.31 -9.06
CA MET A 570 -13.40 -35.37 -8.73
C MET A 570 -14.01 -35.94 -10.01
N CYS A 571 -13.75 -37.23 -10.26
CA CYS A 571 -14.37 -37.99 -11.34
C CYS A 571 -15.58 -38.76 -10.82
N LEU A 572 -16.78 -38.34 -11.21
CA LEU A 572 -18.01 -39.08 -10.90
C LEU A 572 -18.28 -40.07 -12.03
N GLY A 573 -17.85 -41.31 -11.86
CA GLY A 573 -18.07 -42.41 -12.81
C GLY A 573 -19.29 -43.27 -12.47
N GLY A 574 -19.48 -44.34 -13.26
CA GLY A 574 -20.60 -45.27 -13.08
C GLY A 574 -21.95 -44.68 -13.48
N LEU A 575 -21.95 -43.65 -14.32
CA LEU A 575 -23.16 -42.98 -14.77
C LEU A 575 -23.75 -43.71 -15.98
N GLN A 576 -25.06 -43.90 -15.96
CA GLN A 576 -25.85 -44.30 -17.13
C GLN A 576 -26.58 -43.04 -17.62
N LEU A 577 -26.01 -42.36 -18.62
CA LEU A 577 -26.47 -41.05 -19.14
C LEU A 577 -27.13 -41.16 -20.51
#